data_AF-A0A4Q7Y3Y4-F1
#
_entry.id   AF-A0A4Q7Y3Y4-F1
#
_cell.length_a   1.000
_cell.length_b   1.000
_cell.length_c   1.000
_cell.angle_alpha   90.00
_cell.angle_beta   90.00
_cell.angle_gamma   90.00
#
_symmetry.space_group_name_H-M   'P 1'
#
loop_
_entity.id
_entity.type
_entity.pdbx_description
1 polymer ?
#
loop_
_entity_poly.entity_id
_entity_poly.type
_entity_poly.pdbx_seq_one_letter_code
_entity_poly.pdbx_strand_id
1 'polypeptide(L)'
;MTTAVAVAPPSPPIKGSPMSTNETGGRLNVPGTPIFDGQTSRRGLRLNKMLMSFRSAENRERFSADEAAYCAEFQLAPEQTQAVLDRDWTAMIDLGGSIFYVYKLAMMDGRSMQYLGGVFTGMTEEEFLAELRAGGRRG
;
A
#
# COMPACT_ATOMS: atom_id res chain seq x y z
N MET A 1 -15.08 -6.79 44.60
CA MET A 1 -13.73 -7.19 44.12
C MET A 1 -13.51 -6.50 42.78
N THR A 2 -12.66 -5.48 42.75
CA THR A 2 -12.33 -4.73 41.54
C THR A 2 -10.88 -5.07 41.17
N THR A 3 -10.68 -5.73 40.04
CA THR A 3 -9.36 -6.08 39.53
C THR A 3 -8.75 -4.86 38.83
N ALA A 4 -7.60 -4.39 39.33
CA ALA A 4 -6.82 -3.35 38.68
C ALA A 4 -6.01 -3.95 37.51
N VAL A 5 -6.08 -3.30 36.34
CA VAL A 5 -5.26 -3.63 35.17
C VAL A 5 -3.92 -2.91 35.29
N ALA A 6 -2.82 -3.67 35.25
CA ALA A 6 -1.47 -3.13 35.26
C ALA A 6 -1.11 -2.56 33.87
N VAL A 7 -0.68 -1.29 33.84
CA VAL A 7 -0.14 -0.63 32.63
C VAL A 7 1.35 -0.97 32.50
N ALA A 8 1.76 -1.45 31.33
CA ALA A 8 3.15 -1.77 31.03
C ALA A 8 4.02 -0.50 30.88
N PRO A 9 5.32 -0.55 31.24
CA PRO A 9 6.21 0.61 31.18
C PRO A 9 6.59 1.01 29.73
N PRO A 10 6.94 2.28 29.49
CA PRO A 10 7.31 2.77 28.16
C PRO A 10 8.64 2.18 27.67
N SER A 11 8.72 1.90 26.36
CA SER A 11 9.93 1.40 25.70
C SER A 11 11.04 2.45 25.66
N PRO A 12 12.33 2.02 25.69
CA PRO A 12 13.46 2.96 25.66
C PRO A 12 13.64 3.60 24.28
N PRO A 13 14.28 4.78 24.20
CA PRO A 13 14.53 5.47 22.93
C PRO A 13 15.57 4.71 22.08
N ILE A 14 15.28 4.57 20.80
CA ILE A 14 16.16 3.90 19.84
C ILE A 14 17.31 4.86 19.49
N LYS A 15 18.55 4.48 19.82
CA LYS A 15 19.75 5.28 19.53
C LYS A 15 20.13 5.11 18.04
N GLY A 16 20.01 6.18 17.26
CA GLY A 16 20.37 6.18 15.84
C GLY A 16 21.87 5.91 15.62
N SER A 17 22.19 4.88 14.85
CA SER A 17 23.56 4.67 14.35
C SER A 17 23.80 5.54 13.10
N PRO A 18 25.03 6.06 12.88
CA PRO A 18 25.32 6.92 11.74
C PRO A 18 25.19 6.13 10.43
N MET A 19 24.47 6.69 9.47
CA MET A 19 24.29 6.14 8.12
C MET A 19 25.65 6.15 7.40
N SER A 20 26.24 4.97 7.20
CA SER A 20 27.46 4.79 6.41
C SER A 20 27.17 5.08 4.94
N THR A 21 27.77 6.13 4.40
CA THR A 21 27.64 6.55 3.01
C THR A 21 28.73 5.90 2.16
N ASN A 22 28.69 4.59 1.94
CA ASN A 22 29.33 3.98 0.77
C ASN A 22 28.95 2.50 0.58
N GLU A 23 27.79 2.22 -0.02
CA GLU A 23 27.56 0.91 -0.65
C GLU A 23 27.07 1.17 -2.07
N THR A 24 27.76 0.61 -3.06
CA THR A 24 27.27 0.52 -4.43
C THR A 24 26.08 -0.45 -4.40
N GLY A 25 24.92 0.06 -3.98
CA GLY A 25 23.76 -0.74 -3.60
C GLY A 25 23.18 -1.47 -4.80
N GLY A 26 23.59 -2.73 -4.98
CA GLY A 26 22.88 -3.65 -5.87
C GLY A 26 21.40 -3.61 -5.52
N ARG A 27 20.56 -3.39 -6.54
CA ARG A 27 19.10 -3.45 -6.37
C ARG A 27 18.77 -4.79 -5.72
N LEU A 28 18.15 -4.75 -4.54
CA LEU A 28 17.59 -5.95 -3.92
C LEU A 28 16.71 -6.62 -4.96
N ASN A 29 17.06 -7.85 -5.33
CA ASN A 29 16.30 -8.63 -6.29
C ASN A 29 15.72 -9.83 -5.55
N VAL A 30 14.43 -9.76 -5.27
CA VAL A 30 13.67 -10.83 -4.64
C VAL A 30 12.64 -11.30 -5.66
N PRO A 31 12.72 -12.55 -6.16
CA PRO A 31 11.80 -13.07 -7.17
C PRO A 31 10.34 -12.84 -6.79
N GLY A 32 9.54 -12.36 -7.74
CA GLY A 32 8.10 -12.10 -7.54
C GLY A 32 7.78 -10.99 -6.54
N THR A 33 8.76 -10.18 -6.11
CA THR A 33 8.53 -9.10 -5.14
C THR A 33 8.92 -7.74 -5.74
N PRO A 34 7.94 -6.86 -6.06
CA PRO A 34 8.25 -5.50 -6.46
C PRO A 34 8.85 -4.72 -5.28
N ILE A 35 10.05 -4.18 -5.47
CA ILE A 35 10.76 -3.43 -4.42
C ILE A 35 10.38 -1.94 -4.50
N PHE A 36 9.90 -1.41 -3.37
CA PHE A 36 9.62 0.01 -3.22
C PHE A 36 10.89 0.77 -2.83
N ASP A 37 11.74 1.07 -3.82
CA ASP A 37 12.97 1.84 -3.65
C ASP A 37 12.77 3.35 -3.95
N GLY A 38 13.87 4.11 -3.98
CA GLY A 38 13.84 5.53 -4.29
C GLY A 38 13.37 5.86 -5.72
N GLN A 39 13.58 4.97 -6.70
CA GLN A 39 13.07 5.17 -8.07
C GLN A 39 11.57 4.93 -8.14
N THR A 40 11.10 3.82 -7.56
CA THR A 40 9.68 3.48 -7.46
C THR A 40 8.91 4.58 -6.72
N SER A 41 9.46 5.07 -5.60
CA SER A 41 8.88 6.18 -4.82
C SER A 41 8.74 7.47 -5.64
N ARG A 42 9.75 7.83 -6.44
CA ARG A 42 9.67 9.00 -7.33
C ARG A 42 8.62 8.84 -8.42
N ARG A 43 8.55 7.66 -9.06
CA ARG A 43 7.56 7.35 -10.10
C ARG A 43 6.13 7.46 -9.56
N GLY A 44 5.90 6.93 -8.36
CA GLY A 44 4.60 6.93 -7.71
C GLY A 44 4.27 8.14 -6.85
N LEU A 45 5.10 9.20 -6.82
CA LEU A 45 4.97 10.29 -5.85
C LEU A 45 3.56 10.91 -5.84
N ARG A 46 3.01 11.19 -7.03
CA ARG A 46 1.69 11.83 -7.18
C ARG A 46 0.57 10.88 -6.78
N LEU A 47 0.63 9.63 -7.24
CA LEU A 47 -0.30 8.57 -6.89
C LEU A 47 -0.36 8.35 -5.37
N ASN A 48 0.80 8.13 -4.74
CA ASN A 48 0.88 7.91 -3.30
C ASN A 48 0.40 9.14 -2.49
N LYS A 49 0.67 10.36 -2.97
CA LYS A 49 0.18 11.60 -2.35
C LYS A 49 -1.34 11.73 -2.46
N MET A 50 -1.92 11.39 -3.61
CA MET A 50 -3.37 11.36 -3.80
C MET A 50 -4.00 10.35 -2.84
N LEU A 51 -3.55 9.10 -2.85
CA LEU A 51 -4.07 8.05 -1.97
C LEU A 51 -3.93 8.41 -0.48
N MET A 52 -2.87 9.13 -0.09
CA MET A 52 -2.72 9.63 1.28
C MET A 52 -3.80 10.63 1.69
N SER A 53 -4.35 11.39 0.74
CA SER A 53 -5.38 12.41 1.00
C SER A 53 -6.68 11.80 1.56
N PHE A 54 -6.94 10.52 1.28
CA PHE A 54 -8.14 9.77 1.69
C PHE A 54 -8.27 9.55 3.20
N ARG A 55 -7.29 9.98 3.99
CA ARG A 55 -7.43 10.12 5.45
C ARG A 55 -8.54 11.11 5.83
N SER A 56 -8.79 12.13 5.02
CA SER A 56 -9.89 13.09 5.22
C SER A 56 -11.20 12.54 4.66
N ALA A 57 -12.30 12.67 5.40
CA ALA A 57 -13.63 12.29 4.92
C ALA A 57 -14.06 13.12 3.71
N GLU A 58 -13.85 14.43 3.76
CA GLU A 58 -14.13 15.35 2.66
C GLU A 58 -13.41 14.95 1.36
N ASN A 59 -12.15 14.54 1.46
CA ASN A 59 -11.40 14.10 0.28
C ASN A 59 -11.95 12.80 -0.32
N ARG A 60 -12.46 11.89 0.53
CA ARG A 60 -13.11 10.67 0.06
C ARG A 60 -14.41 10.99 -0.67
N GLU A 61 -15.22 11.89 -0.12
CA GLU A 61 -16.47 12.35 -0.74
C GLU A 61 -16.19 13.01 -2.09
N ARG A 62 -15.18 13.89 -2.17
CA ARG A 62 -14.75 14.53 -3.43
C ARG A 62 -14.26 13.53 -4.47
N PHE A 63 -13.43 12.57 -4.06
CA PHE A 63 -12.97 11.50 -4.96
C PHE A 63 -14.15 10.68 -5.48
N SER A 64 -15.06 10.24 -4.60
CA SER A 64 -16.22 9.45 -5.00
C SER A 64 -17.24 10.21 -5.85
N ALA A 65 -17.26 11.54 -5.79
CA ALA A 65 -18.13 12.36 -6.64
C ALA A 65 -17.65 12.41 -8.10
N ASP A 66 -16.33 12.49 -8.33
CA ASP A 66 -15.72 12.44 -9.66
C ASP A 66 -14.25 12.00 -9.56
N GLU A 67 -14.04 10.69 -9.74
CA GLU A 67 -12.71 10.08 -9.57
C GLU A 67 -11.70 10.62 -10.59
N ALA A 68 -12.13 10.80 -11.85
CA ALA A 68 -11.26 11.24 -12.93
C ALA A 68 -10.83 12.70 -12.72
N ALA A 69 -11.75 13.58 -12.32
CA ALA A 69 -11.42 14.95 -11.97
C ALA A 69 -10.47 15.00 -10.77
N TYR A 70 -10.70 14.18 -9.74
CA TYR A 70 -9.82 14.13 -8.58
C TYR A 70 -8.40 13.64 -8.94
N CYS A 71 -8.27 12.63 -9.80
CA CYS A 71 -6.97 12.20 -10.34
C CYS A 71 -6.27 13.34 -11.11
N ALA A 72 -7.02 14.15 -11.86
CA ALA A 72 -6.48 15.29 -12.61
C ALA A 72 -5.94 16.40 -11.67
N GLU A 73 -6.55 16.64 -10.51
CA GLU A 73 -6.05 17.62 -9.52
C GLU A 73 -4.64 17.26 -9.01
N PHE A 74 -4.39 15.97 -8.80
CA PHE A 74 -3.07 15.44 -8.42
C PHE A 74 -2.15 15.27 -9.62
N GLN A 75 -2.68 15.47 -10.84
CA GLN A 75 -2.00 15.39 -12.12
C GLN A 75 -1.30 14.03 -12.29
N LEU A 76 -2.03 12.95 -12.00
CA LEU A 76 -1.50 11.60 -12.20
C LEU A 76 -1.08 11.38 -13.67
N ALA A 77 -0.10 10.49 -13.88
CA ALA A 77 0.19 10.02 -15.23
C ALA A 77 -1.05 9.29 -15.79
N PRO A 78 -1.30 9.32 -17.12
CA PRO A 78 -2.47 8.69 -17.71
C PRO A 78 -2.65 7.23 -17.31
N GLU A 79 -1.56 6.46 -17.24
CA GLU A 79 -1.57 5.06 -16.84
C GLU A 79 -1.93 4.88 -15.36
N GLN A 80 -1.48 5.81 -14.50
CA GLN A 80 -1.85 5.80 -13.07
C GLN A 80 -3.32 6.13 -12.88
N THR A 81 -3.85 7.10 -13.62
CA THR A 81 -5.28 7.42 -13.62
C THR A 81 -6.09 6.20 -14.04
N GLN A 82 -5.73 5.56 -15.16
CA GLN A 82 -6.45 4.39 -15.64
C GLN A 82 -6.43 3.26 -14.62
N ALA A 83 -5.26 2.97 -14.02
CA ALA A 83 -5.15 1.95 -12.98
C ALA A 83 -6.04 2.24 -11.75
N VAL A 84 -6.17 3.51 -11.35
CA VAL A 84 -7.09 3.90 -10.26
C VAL A 84 -8.55 3.68 -10.66
N LEU A 85 -8.96 4.17 -11.84
CA LEU A 85 -10.35 4.09 -12.29
C LEU A 85 -10.81 2.64 -12.52
N ASP A 86 -9.93 1.80 -13.07
CA ASP A 86 -10.23 0.39 -13.33
C ASP A 86 -10.04 -0.50 -12.09
N ARG A 87 -9.54 0.08 -10.99
CA ARG A 87 -9.10 -0.67 -9.80
C ARG A 87 -8.09 -1.78 -10.16
N ASP A 88 -7.19 -1.49 -11.10
CA ASP A 88 -6.08 -2.38 -11.40
C ASP A 88 -5.00 -2.24 -10.30
N TRP A 89 -5.18 -3.04 -9.25
CA TRP A 89 -4.31 -3.04 -8.07
C TRP A 89 -2.87 -3.40 -8.41
N THR A 90 -2.67 -4.34 -9.33
CA THR A 90 -1.32 -4.76 -9.75
C THR A 90 -0.65 -3.65 -10.52
N ALA A 91 -1.34 -3.04 -11.50
CA ALA A 91 -0.80 -1.90 -12.23
C ALA A 91 -0.51 -0.71 -11.30
N MET A 92 -1.34 -0.44 -10.29
CA MET A 92 -1.04 0.60 -9.30
C MET A 92 0.29 0.36 -8.59
N ILE A 93 0.59 -0.87 -8.18
CA ILE A 93 1.87 -1.23 -7.56
C ILE A 93 3.02 -1.07 -8.57
N ASP A 94 2.86 -1.60 -9.78
CA ASP A 94 3.87 -1.53 -10.85
C ASP A 94 4.17 -0.08 -11.25
N LEU A 95 3.17 0.80 -11.21
CA LEU A 95 3.30 2.23 -11.50
C LEU A 95 3.82 3.06 -10.32
N GLY A 96 4.31 2.41 -9.26
CA GLY A 96 4.98 3.03 -8.12
C GLY A 96 4.07 3.28 -6.92
N GLY A 97 2.88 2.71 -6.88
CA GLY A 97 2.05 2.68 -5.69
C GLY A 97 2.72 1.87 -4.59
N SER A 98 2.78 2.42 -3.38
CA SER A 98 3.11 1.62 -2.20
C SER A 98 1.82 1.01 -1.65
N ILE A 99 1.90 -0.27 -1.27
CA ILE A 99 0.74 -1.04 -0.79
C ILE A 99 0.01 -0.34 0.38
N PHE A 100 0.74 0.36 1.26
CA PHE A 100 0.14 1.08 2.38
C PHE A 100 -0.73 2.27 1.97
N TYR A 101 -0.46 2.85 0.79
CA TYR A 101 -1.28 3.90 0.21
C TYR A 101 -2.39 3.32 -0.64
N VAL A 102 -2.09 2.33 -1.50
CA VAL A 102 -3.08 1.65 -2.35
C VAL A 102 -4.21 1.04 -1.51
N TYR A 103 -3.88 0.47 -0.35
CA TYR A 103 -4.87 -0.10 0.56
C TYR A 103 -5.90 0.94 1.05
N LYS A 104 -5.61 2.24 1.02
CA LYS A 104 -6.60 3.28 1.39
C LYS A 104 -7.77 3.32 0.42
N LEU A 105 -7.50 3.17 -0.88
CA LEU A 105 -8.54 3.07 -1.89
C LEU A 105 -9.31 1.75 -1.74
N ALA A 106 -8.60 0.64 -1.54
CA ALA A 106 -9.22 -0.66 -1.29
C ALA A 106 -10.19 -0.62 -0.09
N MET A 107 -9.80 0.04 1.01
CA MET A 107 -10.67 0.24 2.16
C MET A 107 -11.92 1.07 1.85
N MET A 108 -11.83 2.06 0.97
CA MET A 108 -13.00 2.84 0.52
C MET A 108 -13.99 1.96 -0.25
N ASP A 109 -13.49 1.01 -1.03
CA ASP A 109 -14.30 0.04 -1.76
C ASP A 109 -14.73 -1.16 -0.89
N GLY A 110 -14.48 -1.12 0.42
CA GLY A 110 -14.81 -2.21 1.35
C GLY A 110 -14.00 -3.49 1.15
N ARG A 111 -12.82 -3.42 0.53
CA ARG A 111 -11.94 -4.55 0.25
C ARG A 111 -10.94 -4.78 1.39
N SER A 112 -10.67 -6.06 1.64
CA SER A 112 -9.74 -6.53 2.67
C SER A 112 -8.31 -6.62 2.15
N MET A 113 -7.32 -6.77 3.04
CA MET A 113 -5.95 -7.08 2.63
C MET A 113 -5.83 -8.49 2.02
N GLN A 114 -6.73 -9.41 2.42
CA GLN A 114 -6.79 -10.77 1.89
C GLN A 114 -7.32 -10.78 0.46
N TYR A 115 -8.29 -9.93 0.14
CA TYR A 115 -8.73 -9.69 -1.23
C TYR A 115 -7.56 -9.24 -2.11
N LEU A 116 -6.79 -8.23 -1.67
CA LEU A 116 -5.61 -7.78 -2.40
C LEU A 116 -4.54 -8.88 -2.49
N GLY A 117 -4.39 -9.69 -1.45
CA GLY A 117 -3.54 -10.87 -1.46
C GLY A 117 -3.89 -11.82 -2.61
N GLY A 118 -5.17 -12.14 -2.79
CA GLY A 118 -5.65 -12.91 -3.93
C GLY A 118 -5.34 -12.25 -5.27
N VAL A 119 -5.62 -10.96 -5.41
CA VAL A 119 -5.30 -10.21 -6.64
C VAL A 119 -3.82 -10.33 -7.01
N PHE A 120 -2.91 -10.11 -6.06
CA PHE A 120 -1.46 -10.13 -6.33
C PHE A 120 -0.90 -11.53 -6.55
N THR A 121 -1.61 -12.58 -6.12
CA THR A 121 -1.22 -13.98 -6.41
C THR A 121 -1.95 -14.57 -7.61
N GLY A 122 -2.89 -13.84 -8.22
CA GLY A 122 -3.75 -14.36 -9.29
C GLY A 122 -4.77 -15.39 -8.80
N MET A 123 -5.08 -15.40 -7.51
CA MET A 123 -6.04 -16.28 -6.85
C MET A 123 -7.35 -15.54 -6.57
N THR A 124 -8.43 -16.28 -6.34
CA THR A 124 -9.60 -15.70 -5.68
C THR A 124 -9.30 -15.37 -4.21
N GLU A 125 -10.08 -14.48 -3.59
CA GLU A 125 -9.95 -14.20 -2.15
C GLU A 125 -10.16 -15.47 -1.30
N GLU A 126 -11.06 -16.36 -1.73
CA GLU A 126 -11.37 -17.62 -1.06
C GLU A 126 -10.20 -18.59 -1.10
N GLU A 127 -9.56 -18.73 -2.27
CA GLU A 127 -8.35 -19.55 -2.46
C GLU A 127 -7.20 -19.00 -1.62
N PHE A 128 -6.97 -17.69 -1.65
CA PHE A 128 -5.94 -17.05 -0.85
C PHE A 128 -6.17 -17.25 0.65
N LEU A 129 -7.41 -17.12 1.12
CA LEU A 129 -7.78 -17.41 2.51
C LEU A 129 -7.58 -18.88 2.88
N ALA A 130 -7.91 -19.81 1.97
CA ALA A 130 -7.68 -21.24 2.19
C ALA A 130 -6.19 -21.54 2.34
N GLU A 131 -5.34 -20.92 1.51
CA GLU A 131 -3.89 -21.05 1.61
C GLU A 131 -3.35 -20.50 2.93
N LEU A 132 -3.79 -19.31 3.36
CA LEU A 132 -3.41 -18.76 4.67
C LEU A 132 -3.81 -19.67 5.83
N ARG A 133 -5.00 -20.29 5.78
CA ARG A 133 -5.46 -21.27 6.78
C ARG A 133 -4.63 -22.56 6.76
N ALA A 134 -4.09 -22.94 5.59
CA ALA A 134 -3.21 -24.10 5.42
C ALA A 134 -1.75 -23.84 5.84
N GLY A 135 -1.45 -22.66 6.39
CA GLY A 135 -0.12 -22.27 6.86
C GLY A 135 0.63 -21.30 5.93
N GLY A 136 -0.03 -20.81 4.87
CA GLY A 136 0.53 -19.85 3.91
C GLY A 136 1.47 -20.47 2.87
N ARG A 137 1.93 -19.62 1.94
CA ARG A 137 2.88 -20.01 0.89
C ARG A 137 4.19 -20.53 1.49
N ARG A 138 4.65 -21.69 1.03
CA ARG A 138 6.01 -22.18 1.29
C ARG A 138 6.91 -21.68 0.16
N GLY A 139 7.91 -20.87 0.51
CA GLY A 139 8.87 -20.28 -0.42
C GLY A 139 9.98 -21.23 -0.84
#